data_AF-A0A7V3KEX7-F1
#
_entry.id   AF-A0A7V3KEX7-F1
#
_cell.length_a   1.000
_cell.length_b   1.000
_cell.length_c   1.000
_cell.angle_alpha   90.00
_cell.angle_beta   90.00
_cell.angle_gamma   90.00
#
_symmetry.space_group_name_H-M   'P 1'
#
loop_
_entity.id
_entity.type
_entity.pdbx_description
1 polymer ?
#
loop_
_entity_poly.entity_id
_entity_poly.type
_entity_poly.pdbx_seq_one_letter_code
_entity_poly.pdbx_strand_id
1 'polypeptide(L)'
;MIDQTMLPFKLGSTKDCLTPHAGLSLLGEFAYALKLPEEVEEEMPAPGSGAGYSAWEYVFPLVLMLNGGGRSLEDLRELREDGGLREVLKLEDIPSSDAVGDWLRRMGRRGGILGLDKVNQRLIEFGLKSDSRTFLIAFSLKS
;
A
#
# COMPACT_ATOMS: atom_id res chain seq x y z
N MET A 1 -2.16 -19.86 36.79
CA MET A 1 -0.73 -19.49 36.67
C MET A 1 -0.05 -20.68 36.03
N ILE A 2 0.52 -20.53 34.84
CA ILE A 2 1.19 -21.62 34.13
C ILE A 2 2.59 -21.77 34.73
N ASP A 3 2.93 -22.96 35.20
CA ASP A 3 4.25 -23.25 35.78
C ASP A 3 5.28 -23.37 34.64
N GLN A 4 6.30 -22.51 34.63
CA GLN A 4 7.35 -22.49 33.61
C GLN A 4 8.64 -23.13 34.15
N THR A 5 9.18 -24.09 33.42
CA THR A 5 10.32 -24.92 33.88
C THR A 5 11.70 -24.47 33.36
N MET A 6 11.81 -23.77 32.22
CA MET A 6 13.11 -23.55 31.55
C MET A 6 13.40 -22.12 31.05
N LEU A 7 12.38 -21.27 30.86
CA LEU A 7 12.58 -19.93 30.29
C LEU A 7 12.66 -18.88 31.41
N PRO A 8 13.68 -17.99 31.44
CA PRO A 8 13.91 -17.06 32.56
C PRO A 8 13.04 -15.80 32.51
N PHE A 9 11.79 -15.91 32.05
CA PHE A 9 10.84 -14.81 31.99
C PHE A 9 9.43 -15.29 32.33
N LYS A 10 8.61 -14.40 32.88
CA LYS A 10 7.22 -14.69 33.27
C LYS A 10 6.30 -14.42 32.09
N LEU A 11 5.44 -15.38 31.76
CA LEU A 11 4.36 -15.18 30.79
C LEU A 11 3.17 -14.45 31.41
N GLY A 12 2.63 -13.48 30.67
CA GLY A 12 1.37 -12.80 30.96
C GLY A 12 0.46 -12.84 29.73
N SER A 13 -0.85 -12.72 29.93
CA SER A 13 -1.81 -12.55 28.84
C SER A 13 -1.99 -11.07 28.51
N THR A 14 -2.05 -10.73 27.22
CA THR A 14 -2.47 -9.42 26.75
C THR A 14 -3.70 -9.54 25.85
N LYS A 15 -4.40 -8.42 25.66
CA LYS A 15 -5.45 -8.25 24.65
C LYS A 15 -4.96 -7.42 23.46
N ASP A 16 -3.67 -7.08 23.42
CA ASP A 16 -3.10 -6.30 22.34
C ASP A 16 -3.27 -7.04 21.01
N CYS A 17 -3.69 -6.30 19.99
CA CYS A 17 -3.75 -6.80 18.62
C CYS A 17 -2.34 -6.79 18.03
N LEU A 18 -1.86 -7.95 17.58
CA LEU A 18 -0.54 -8.10 16.98
C LEU A 18 -0.67 -8.36 15.48
N THR A 19 0.27 -7.83 14.70
CA THR A 19 0.40 -8.12 13.27
C THR A 19 1.67 -8.94 13.00
N PRO A 20 1.60 -10.03 12.22
CA PRO A 20 2.78 -10.69 11.69
C PRO A 20 3.46 -9.90 10.56
N HIS A 21 2.81 -8.84 10.04
CA HIS A 21 3.26 -8.04 8.90
C HIS A 21 3.86 -6.69 9.30
N ALA A 22 4.62 -6.64 10.40
CA ALA A 22 5.23 -5.40 10.87
C ALA A 22 6.05 -4.66 9.80
N GLY A 23 6.72 -5.37 8.88
CA GLY A 23 7.44 -4.74 7.77
C GLY A 23 6.53 -4.02 6.76
N LEU A 24 5.30 -4.49 6.56
CA LEU A 24 4.32 -3.84 5.68
C LEU A 24 3.80 -2.53 6.27
N SER A 25 3.81 -2.36 7.60
CA SER A 25 3.45 -1.08 8.22
C SER A 25 4.40 0.04 7.79
N LEU A 26 5.71 -0.22 7.76
CA LEU A 26 6.70 0.74 7.28
C LEU A 26 6.51 1.08 5.80
N LEU A 27 6.19 0.08 4.98
CA LEU A 27 5.87 0.29 3.57
C LEU A 27 4.63 1.17 3.40
N GLY A 28 3.61 0.95 4.22
CA GLY A 28 2.40 1.77 4.21
C GLY A 28 2.70 3.22 4.55
N GLU A 29 3.41 3.47 5.65
CA GLU A 29 3.86 4.83 6.01
C GLU A 29 4.70 5.48 4.91
N PHE A 30 5.58 4.70 4.27
CA PHE A 30 6.38 5.19 3.14
C PHE A 30 5.50 5.60 1.94
N ALA A 31 4.46 4.83 1.62
CA ALA A 31 3.52 5.18 0.55
C ALA A 31 2.80 6.51 0.84
N TYR A 32 2.36 6.74 2.09
CA TYR A 32 1.79 8.02 2.50
C TYR A 32 2.83 9.16 2.44
N ALA A 33 4.07 8.91 2.86
CA ALA A 33 5.14 9.92 2.78
C ALA A 33 5.47 10.32 1.33
N LEU A 34 5.31 9.41 0.37
CA LEU A 34 5.44 9.67 -1.06
C LEU A 34 4.23 10.40 -1.68
N LYS A 35 3.16 10.65 -0.90
CA LYS A 35 1.87 11.14 -1.40
C LYS A 35 1.25 10.24 -2.47
N LEU A 36 1.55 8.95 -2.41
CA LEU A 36 1.03 7.98 -3.37
C LEU A 36 -0.51 7.89 -3.38
N PRO A 37 -1.22 7.98 -2.23
CA PRO A 37 -2.69 7.99 -2.23
C PRO A 37 -3.25 9.11 -3.12
N GLU A 38 -2.72 10.33 -2.99
CA GLU A 38 -3.18 11.50 -3.74
C GLU A 38 -2.94 11.34 -5.24
N GLU A 39 -1.74 10.90 -5.63
CA GLU A 39 -1.40 10.69 -7.04
C GLU A 39 -2.27 9.57 -7.66
N VAL A 40 -2.56 8.51 -6.91
CA VAL A 40 -3.44 7.42 -7.36
C VAL A 40 -4.87 7.91 -7.54
N GLU A 41 -5.42 8.65 -6.57
CA GLU A 41 -6.78 9.19 -6.67
C GLU A 41 -6.93 10.19 -7.82
N GLU A 42 -5.90 11.00 -8.09
CA GLU A 42 -5.93 11.99 -9.16
C GLU A 42 -5.84 11.37 -10.56
N GLU A 43 -4.93 10.41 -10.75
CA GLU A 43 -4.59 9.93 -12.09
C GLU A 43 -5.32 8.65 -12.51
N MET A 44 -5.86 7.88 -11.56
CA MET A 44 -6.59 6.67 -11.90
C MET A 44 -8.01 6.96 -12.40
N PRO A 45 -8.54 6.14 -13.32
CA PRO A 45 -9.90 6.30 -13.81
C PRO A 45 -10.94 6.27 -12.69
N ALA A 46 -11.76 7.33 -12.61
CA ALA A 46 -12.78 7.46 -11.59
C ALA A 46 -13.81 6.32 -11.60
N PRO A 47 -14.43 6.01 -10.44
CA PRO A 47 -15.54 5.07 -10.36
C PRO A 47 -16.69 5.51 -11.26
N GLY A 48 -17.36 4.57 -11.93
CA GLY A 48 -18.48 4.91 -12.82
C GLY A 48 -19.72 5.46 -12.09
N SER A 49 -20.02 4.94 -10.89
CA SER A 49 -21.25 5.25 -10.15
C SER A 49 -21.02 6.01 -8.83
N GLY A 50 -19.77 6.34 -8.48
CA GLY A 50 -19.41 7.01 -7.21
C GLY A 50 -19.68 6.19 -5.93
N ALA A 51 -20.38 5.05 -6.03
CA ALA A 51 -20.61 4.11 -4.94
C ALA A 51 -19.61 2.95 -5.04
N GLY A 52 -18.85 2.73 -3.96
CA GLY A 52 -17.84 1.69 -3.85
C GLY A 52 -16.49 2.24 -3.39
N TYR A 53 -15.48 1.36 -3.40
CA TYR A 53 -14.11 1.72 -3.05
C TYR A 53 -13.51 2.73 -4.04
N SER A 54 -12.71 3.63 -3.49
CA SER A 54 -11.82 4.55 -4.20
C SER A 54 -10.68 3.80 -4.92
N ALA A 55 -9.92 4.51 -5.75
CA ALA A 55 -8.82 3.89 -6.48
C ALA A 55 -7.72 3.41 -5.52
N TRP A 56 -7.41 4.20 -4.50
CA TRP A 56 -6.43 3.89 -3.46
C TRP A 56 -6.85 2.67 -2.63
N GLU A 57 -8.13 2.55 -2.28
CA GLU A 57 -8.66 1.38 -1.55
C GLU A 57 -8.53 0.07 -2.34
N TYR A 58 -8.43 0.13 -3.67
CA TYR A 58 -8.07 -1.03 -4.49
C TYR A 58 -6.56 -1.22 -4.64
N VAL A 59 -5.81 -0.14 -4.87
CA VAL A 59 -4.37 -0.19 -5.16
C VAL A 59 -3.56 -0.56 -3.92
N PHE A 60 -3.87 0.02 -2.76
CA PHE A 60 -3.04 -0.12 -1.59
C PHE A 60 -2.97 -1.56 -1.06
N PRO A 61 -4.09 -2.30 -0.93
CA PRO A 61 -4.02 -3.71 -0.55
C PRO A 61 -3.24 -4.57 -1.55
N LEU A 62 -3.28 -4.24 -2.85
CA LEU A 62 -2.47 -4.93 -3.85
C LEU A 62 -0.97 -4.66 -3.65
N VAL A 63 -0.58 -3.40 -3.38
CA VAL A 63 0.82 -3.04 -3.09
C VAL A 63 1.31 -3.78 -1.85
N LEU A 64 0.52 -3.80 -0.78
CA LEU A 64 0.85 -4.50 0.47
C LEU A 64 0.96 -6.01 0.25
N MET A 65 0.00 -6.62 -0.44
CA MET A 65 -0.03 -8.07 -0.68
C MET A 65 1.15 -8.53 -1.54
N LEU A 66 1.47 -7.81 -2.62
CA LEU A 66 2.61 -8.14 -3.47
C LEU A 66 3.94 -8.01 -2.73
N ASN A 67 4.12 -6.96 -1.93
CA ASN A 67 5.33 -6.79 -1.11
C ASN A 67 5.39 -7.78 0.06
N GLY A 68 4.24 -8.25 0.56
CA GLY A 68 4.13 -9.31 1.55
C GLY A 68 4.42 -10.70 1.01
N GLY A 69 4.66 -10.84 -0.30
CA GLY A 69 4.95 -12.10 -0.97
C GLY A 69 3.72 -12.86 -1.49
N GLY A 70 2.55 -12.23 -1.46
CA GLY A 70 1.32 -12.76 -2.07
C GLY A 70 1.48 -12.97 -3.57
N ARG A 71 0.76 -13.96 -4.10
CA ARG A 71 0.87 -14.44 -5.49
C ARG A 71 -0.50 -14.57 -6.17
N SER A 72 -1.58 -14.47 -5.42
CA SER A 72 -2.96 -14.55 -5.88
C SER A 72 -3.80 -13.41 -5.29
N LEU A 73 -4.87 -13.01 -5.99
CA LEU A 73 -5.85 -12.08 -5.42
C LEU A 73 -6.51 -12.65 -4.16
N GLU A 74 -6.57 -13.97 -4.01
CA GLU A 74 -7.05 -14.63 -2.80
C GLU A 74 -6.20 -14.32 -1.56
N ASP A 75 -4.92 -13.99 -1.73
CA ASP A 75 -4.01 -13.67 -0.63
C ASP A 75 -4.36 -12.31 0.03
N LEU A 76 -5.25 -11.51 -0.57
CA LEU A 76 -5.82 -10.33 0.08
C LEU A 76 -6.57 -10.67 1.36
N ARG A 77 -7.03 -11.93 1.52
CA ARG A 77 -7.65 -12.39 2.77
C ARG A 77 -6.69 -12.29 3.96
N GLU A 78 -5.39 -12.50 3.75
CA GLU A 78 -4.39 -12.45 4.81
C GLU A 78 -4.29 -11.02 5.38
N LEU A 79 -4.41 -10.01 4.53
CA LEU A 79 -4.51 -8.61 4.95
C LEU A 79 -5.85 -8.28 5.61
N ARG A 80 -6.95 -8.88 5.13
CA ARG A 80 -8.29 -8.70 5.70
C ARG A 80 -8.40 -9.25 7.12
N GLU A 81 -7.74 -10.37 7.38
CA GLU A 81 -7.73 -11.05 8.68
C GLU A 81 -6.71 -10.47 9.66
N ASP A 82 -5.70 -9.73 9.16
CA ASP A 82 -4.73 -9.03 9.99
C ASP A 82 -5.28 -7.73 10.58
N GLY A 83 -6.02 -7.86 11.69
CA GLY A 83 -6.56 -6.71 12.43
C GLY A 83 -5.50 -5.71 12.88
N GLY A 84 -4.29 -6.17 13.21
CA GLY A 84 -3.21 -5.29 13.69
C GLY A 84 -2.66 -4.41 12.59
N LEU A 85 -2.41 -4.98 11.41
CA LEU A 85 -1.94 -4.21 10.25
C LEU A 85 -3.02 -3.22 9.79
N ARG A 86 -4.28 -3.67 9.76
CA ARG A 86 -5.40 -2.82 9.38
C ARG A 86 -5.59 -1.64 10.32
N GLU A 87 -5.43 -1.86 11.63
CA GLU A 87 -5.48 -0.79 12.62
C GLU A 87 -4.35 0.23 12.41
N VAL A 88 -3.11 -0.24 12.26
CA VAL A 88 -1.93 0.62 12.08
C VAL A 88 -2.03 1.45 10.80
N LEU A 89 -2.43 0.84 9.69
CA LEU A 89 -2.53 1.51 8.38
C LEU A 89 -3.91 2.11 8.09
N LYS A 90 -4.83 2.09 9.06
CA LYS A 90 -6.22 2.58 8.92
C LYS A 90 -6.95 1.99 7.70
N LEU A 91 -6.78 0.70 7.47
CA LEU A 91 -7.44 -0.05 6.41
C LEU A 91 -8.85 -0.45 6.88
N GLU A 92 -9.80 0.46 6.72
CA GLU A 92 -11.19 0.27 7.18
C GLU A 92 -11.82 -0.95 6.53
N ASP A 93 -11.80 -1.02 5.20
CA ASP A 93 -12.29 -2.16 4.45
C ASP A 93 -11.36 -2.48 3.28
N ILE A 94 -11.17 -3.78 3.04
CA ILE A 94 -10.30 -4.27 1.96
C ILE A 94 -11.19 -5.04 0.99
N PRO A 95 -11.23 -4.63 -0.30
CA PRO A 95 -12.09 -5.27 -1.28
C PRO A 95 -11.83 -6.78 -1.39
N SER A 96 -12.88 -7.56 -1.68
CA SER A 96 -12.73 -8.98 -1.95
C SER A 96 -11.91 -9.24 -3.21
N SER A 97 -11.35 -10.45 -3.34
CA SER A 97 -10.61 -10.88 -4.54
C SER A 97 -11.43 -10.69 -5.82
N ASP A 98 -12.73 -11.00 -5.79
CA ASP A 98 -13.67 -10.76 -6.89
C ASP A 98 -13.82 -9.27 -7.23
N ALA A 99 -14.01 -8.43 -6.21
CA ALA A 99 -14.16 -6.99 -6.39
C ALA A 99 -12.89 -6.36 -6.98
N VAL A 100 -11.71 -6.79 -6.52
CA VAL A 100 -10.42 -6.40 -7.09
C VAL A 100 -10.29 -6.89 -8.53
N GLY A 101 -10.64 -8.14 -8.81
CA GLY A 101 -10.59 -8.71 -10.16
C GLY A 101 -11.46 -7.94 -11.15
N ASP A 102 -12.68 -7.57 -10.76
CA ASP A 102 -13.56 -6.73 -11.58
C ASP A 102 -13.01 -5.33 -11.76
N TRP A 103 -12.43 -4.74 -10.72
CA TRP A 103 -11.79 -3.44 -10.82
C TRP A 103 -10.60 -3.47 -11.79
N LEU A 104 -9.71 -4.47 -11.71
CA LEU A 104 -8.58 -4.63 -12.64
C LEU A 104 -9.03 -4.76 -14.10
N ARG A 105 -10.08 -5.54 -14.37
CA ARG A 105 -10.67 -5.65 -15.72
C ARG A 105 -11.22 -4.32 -16.22
N ARG A 106 -11.85 -3.53 -15.34
CA ARG A 106 -12.31 -2.17 -15.68
C ARG A 106 -11.13 -1.23 -15.96
N MET A 107 -10.08 -1.25 -15.13
CA MET A 107 -8.88 -0.43 -15.32
C MET A 107 -8.20 -0.74 -16.64
N GLY A 108 -8.07 -2.01 -17.02
CA GLY A 108 -7.52 -2.40 -18.31
C GLY A 108 -8.30 -1.88 -19.52
N ARG A 109 -9.61 -1.61 -19.38
CA ARG A 109 -10.48 -1.07 -20.44
C ARG A 109 -10.64 0.44 -20.43
N ARG A 110 -10.37 1.09 -19.29
CA ARG A 110 -10.66 2.52 -19.05
C ARG A 110 -9.40 3.38 -18.92
N GLY A 111 -8.28 2.93 -19.48
CA GLY A 111 -7.03 3.70 -19.45
C GLY A 111 -6.28 3.64 -18.12
N GLY A 112 -6.54 2.65 -17.26
CA GLY A 112 -5.83 2.50 -15.98
C GLY A 112 -4.33 2.31 -16.14
N ILE A 113 -3.86 1.74 -17.26
CA ILE A 113 -2.42 1.66 -17.58
C ILE A 113 -1.83 3.06 -17.79
N LEU A 114 -2.56 3.97 -18.45
CA LEU A 114 -2.12 5.35 -18.62
C LEU A 114 -2.14 6.11 -17.29
N GLY A 115 -3.13 5.85 -16.44
CA GLY A 115 -3.16 6.39 -15.07
C GLY A 115 -1.92 5.96 -14.27
N LEU A 116 -1.59 4.66 -14.28
CA LEU A 116 -0.40 4.13 -13.62
C LEU A 116 0.91 4.71 -14.18
N ASP A 117 1.00 4.94 -15.49
CA ASP A 117 2.19 5.58 -16.09
C ASP A 117 2.39 6.99 -15.53
N LYS A 118 1.31 7.77 -15.39
CA LYS A 118 1.39 9.11 -14.77
C LYS A 118 1.74 9.05 -13.29
N VAL A 119 1.13 8.15 -12.52
CA VAL A 119 1.51 7.94 -11.10
C VAL A 119 3.01 7.64 -10.99
N ASN A 120 3.52 6.75 -11.85
CA ASN A 120 4.94 6.42 -11.87
C ASN A 120 5.82 7.63 -12.23
N GLN A 121 5.42 8.45 -13.21
CA GLN A 121 6.12 9.70 -13.55
C GLN A 121 6.16 10.66 -12.36
N ARG A 122 5.06 10.83 -11.64
CA ARG A 122 4.95 11.69 -10.45
C ARG A 122 5.86 11.23 -9.32
N LEU A 123 5.92 9.93 -9.06
CA LEU A 123 6.83 9.33 -8.09
C LEU A 123 8.31 9.57 -8.47
N ILE A 124 8.66 9.40 -9.75
CA ILE A 124 10.00 9.67 -10.24
C ILE A 124 10.35 11.15 -10.07
N GLU A 125 9.47 12.07 -10.45
CA GLU A 125 9.66 13.51 -10.26
C GLU A 125 9.88 13.88 -8.79
N PHE A 126 9.08 13.28 -7.88
CA PHE A 126 9.22 13.47 -6.44
C PHE A 126 10.59 12.98 -5.94
N GLY A 127 11.00 11.78 -6.37
CA GLY A 127 12.31 11.22 -6.03
C GLY A 127 13.48 12.06 -6.54
N LEU A 128 13.40 12.56 -7.78
CA LEU A 128 14.44 13.38 -8.40
C LEU A 128 14.58 14.76 -7.74
N LYS A 129 13.47 15.40 -7.34
CA LYS A 129 13.49 16.68 -6.60
C LYS A 129 14.13 16.54 -5.22
N SER A 130 14.03 15.36 -4.64
CA SER A 130 14.59 15.04 -3.33
C SER A 130 16.10 14.75 -3.39
N ASP A 131 16.65 14.49 -4.59
CA ASP A 131 18.09 14.30 -4.79
C ASP A 131 18.82 15.63 -4.99
N SER A 132 19.60 16.02 -3.98
CA SER A 132 20.40 17.25 -3.96
C SER A 132 21.56 17.24 -4.98
N ARG A 133 21.86 16.10 -5.62
CA ARG A 133 22.92 16.01 -6.64
C ARG A 133 22.50 16.53 -8.02
N THR A 134 21.21 16.64 -8.30
CA THR A 134 20.73 17.12 -9.62
C THR A 134 20.98 18.62 -9.81
N PHE A 135 21.00 19.40 -8.73
CA PHE A 135 21.33 20.83 -8.78
C PHE A 135 22.78 21.11 -9.25
N LEU A 136 23.72 20.19 -9.01
CA LEU A 136 25.12 20.35 -9.43
C LEU A 136 25.32 20.07 -10.93
N ILE A 137 24.54 19.15 -11.51
CA ILE A 137 24.65 18.83 -12.95
C ILE A 137 23.94 19.91 -13.79
N ALA A 138 22.82 20.46 -13.31
CA ALA A 138 22.12 21.55 -14.00
C ALA A 138 22.94 22.85 -14.08
N PHE A 139 23.87 23.09 -13.13
CA PHE A 139 24.77 24.25 -13.18
C PHE A 139 26.01 24.04 -14.06
N SER A 140 26.43 22.80 -14.29
CA SER A 140 27.62 22.49 -15.10
C SER A 140 27.36 22.45 -16.61
N LEU A 141 26.10 22.49 -17.05
CA LEU A 141 25.71 22.47 -18.47
C LEU A 141 25.27 23.85 -18.99
N LYS A 142 25.51 24.91 -18.23
CA LYS A 142 25.14 26.30 -18.58
C LYS A 142 26.34 27.25 -18.75
N SER A 143 27.55 26.72 -18.90
CA SER A 143 28.77 27.48 -19.20
C SER A 143 29.33 27.13 -20.58
#